data_AF-A0A8J7ZL13-F1
#
_entry.id   AF-A0A8J7ZL13-F1
#
_cell.length_a   1.000
_cell.length_b   1.000
_cell.length_c   1.000
_cell.angle_alpha   90.00
_cell.angle_beta   90.00
_cell.angle_gamma   90.00
#
_symmetry.space_group_name_H-M   'P 1'
#
loop_
_entity.id
_entity.type
_entity.pdbx_description
1 polymer ?
#
loop_
_entity_poly.entity_id
_entity_poly.type
_entity_poly.pdbx_seq_one_letter_code
_entity_poly.pdbx_strand_id
1 'polypeptide(L)'
;MKPADRVSDDDGGASLPEYSRRGLLGRVAGGAAAVGGAKAVDNILVGYGRLSGTNLLAQDLEPLASDEFGPSPFRLTHRETTLRYEDEAITVTGPEQSQRFRLTADAPPASRIDAAHQLPGRPVTELHADVPLLKTGDVSFSFHSLPEFLSATSNATPRPYSTLAVRGRTEDEPAVETIREFTGSEPSRTPELISGLAAGFQQHARYNTERYLARTIQFNLLLDTVSLDEPFRQPTTFEAMLEDGTSPLLCWDFTERSIEALHAVSPFQQTIPIVAARVDDTRHGHVYTAIASVVRDEDGLHVPMTFLDYRNAVLFDEGVLSLPFSDEIGAFDSRHRATKIRW
;
A
#
# COMPACT_ATOMS: atom_id res chain seq x y z
N MET A 1 8.13 -10.80 86.14
CA MET A 1 8.96 -11.28 85.01
C MET A 1 8.96 -10.20 83.95
N LYS A 2 10.15 -9.67 83.63
CA LYS A 2 10.49 -8.89 82.43
C LYS A 2 9.84 -7.50 82.21
N PRO A 3 10.50 -6.63 81.42
CA PRO A 3 10.80 -5.25 81.81
C PRO A 3 10.41 -4.23 80.71
N ALA A 4 10.95 -3.01 80.88
CA ALA A 4 10.91 -1.84 80.02
C ALA A 4 11.17 -2.05 78.52
N ASP A 5 10.59 -1.14 77.73
CA ASP A 5 11.05 -0.52 76.48
C ASP A 5 9.80 0.16 75.85
N ARG A 6 9.79 1.31 75.18
CA ARG A 6 10.83 2.13 74.54
C ARG A 6 10.24 3.51 74.22
N VAL A 7 11.15 4.45 74.11
CA VAL A 7 11.08 5.73 73.39
C VAL A 7 10.32 5.55 72.06
N SER A 8 9.31 6.38 71.80
CA SER A 8 8.78 6.58 70.46
C SER A 8 9.52 7.77 69.84
N ASP A 9 10.50 7.45 69.00
CA ASP A 9 11.15 8.41 68.13
C ASP A 9 10.15 8.95 67.09
N ASP A 10 10.24 10.26 66.92
CA ASP A 10 9.71 11.04 65.81
C ASP A 10 10.50 10.66 64.55
N ASP A 11 9.83 10.06 63.58
CA ASP A 11 10.31 10.01 62.20
C ASP A 11 9.13 10.26 61.26
N GLY A 12 9.04 11.53 60.84
CA GLY A 12 8.22 11.97 59.73
C GLY A 12 8.64 11.26 58.44
N GLY A 13 7.97 10.18 58.10
CA GLY A 13 7.96 9.58 56.78
C GLY A 13 6.62 9.85 56.11
N ALA A 14 6.54 10.90 55.29
CA ALA A 14 5.42 11.06 54.36
C ALA A 14 5.39 9.84 53.43
N SER A 15 4.45 8.94 53.65
CA SER A 15 4.16 7.86 52.71
C SER A 15 3.60 8.49 51.44
N LEU A 16 4.43 8.59 50.40
CA LEU A 16 3.96 8.98 49.07
C LEU A 16 2.92 7.95 48.60
N PRO A 17 1.78 8.38 48.03
CA PRO A 17 0.78 7.44 47.55
C PRO A 17 1.38 6.60 46.43
N GLU A 18 1.30 5.27 46.53
CA GLU A 18 1.60 4.38 45.41
C GLU A 18 0.52 4.56 44.34
N TYR A 19 0.83 5.40 43.35
CA TYR A 19 0.00 5.53 42.16
C TYR A 19 0.34 4.37 41.22
N SER A 20 -0.63 3.47 40.98
CA SER A 20 -0.49 2.49 39.92
C SER A 20 -0.42 3.20 38.57
N ARG A 21 0.48 2.76 37.68
CA ARG A 21 0.73 3.38 36.36
C ARG A 21 -0.53 3.57 35.52
N ARG A 22 -1.59 2.77 35.76
CA ARG A 22 -2.92 2.91 35.11
C ARG A 22 -3.73 4.10 35.63
N GLY A 23 -3.56 4.50 36.90
CA GLY A 23 -4.33 5.59 37.51
C GLY A 23 -3.89 7.00 37.10
N LEU A 24 -2.62 7.15 36.69
CA LEU A 24 -2.08 8.43 36.22
C LEU A 24 -2.51 8.73 34.77
N LEU A 25 -2.56 7.71 33.91
CA LEU A 25 -3.01 7.82 32.51
C LEU A 25 -4.51 8.14 32.39
N GLY A 26 -5.34 7.58 33.28
CA GLY A 26 -6.79 7.80 33.24
C GLY A 26 -7.24 9.23 33.59
N ARG A 27 -6.41 10.04 34.26
CA ARG A 27 -6.80 11.41 34.68
C ARG A 27 -6.33 12.52 33.73
N VAL A 28 -5.30 12.28 32.93
CA VAL A 28 -4.84 13.24 31.91
C VAL A 28 -5.75 13.19 30.67
N ALA A 29 -6.33 12.03 30.37
CA ALA A 29 -7.21 11.81 29.21
C ALA A 29 -8.57 12.54 29.27
N GLY A 30 -9.01 13.03 30.45
CA GLY A 30 -10.38 13.52 30.64
C GLY A 30 -10.64 15.01 30.33
N GLY A 31 -9.63 15.80 29.94
CA GLY A 31 -9.70 17.27 30.06
C GLY A 31 -9.92 18.11 28.79
N ALA A 32 -9.83 17.56 27.57
CA ALA A 32 -9.64 18.40 26.37
C ALA A 32 -10.51 18.02 25.15
N ALA A 33 -11.71 17.49 25.37
CA ALA A 33 -12.61 17.07 24.29
C ALA A 33 -13.76 18.06 24.05
N ALA A 34 -13.46 19.25 23.52
CA ALA A 34 -14.48 20.08 22.87
C ALA A 34 -13.83 21.20 22.05
N VAL A 35 -13.97 21.11 20.72
CA VAL A 35 -13.80 22.15 19.66
C VAL A 35 -12.95 21.57 18.53
N GLY A 36 -13.58 20.98 17.50
CA GLY A 36 -12.88 20.58 16.27
C GLY A 36 -13.57 19.56 15.35
N GLY A 37 -14.67 18.94 15.79
CA GLY A 37 -15.20 17.71 15.15
C GLY A 37 -15.76 17.80 13.73
N ALA A 38 -15.92 18.99 13.14
CA ALA A 38 -16.54 19.11 11.80
C ALA A 38 -15.56 19.46 10.67
N LYS A 39 -14.38 20.02 10.98
CA LYS A 39 -13.35 20.36 9.97
C LYS A 39 -12.21 19.34 9.92
N ALA A 40 -12.21 18.41 10.88
CA ALA A 40 -11.23 17.35 10.99
C ALA A 40 -11.56 16.20 10.02
N VAL A 41 -12.84 15.88 9.78
CA VAL A 41 -13.20 14.74 8.92
C VAL A 41 -12.73 14.91 7.47
N ASP A 42 -12.80 16.12 6.90
CA ASP A 42 -12.27 16.40 5.55
C ASP A 42 -10.73 16.54 5.50
N ASN A 43 -10.09 16.88 6.62
CA ASN A 43 -8.63 17.02 6.70
C ASN A 43 -7.92 15.73 7.16
N ILE A 44 -8.62 14.80 7.81
CA ILE A 44 -8.09 13.56 8.38
C ILE A 44 -8.11 12.42 7.35
N LEU A 45 -9.05 12.42 6.41
CA LEU A 45 -9.10 11.44 5.32
C LEU A 45 -8.00 11.65 4.24
N VAL A 46 -7.34 12.82 4.23
CA VAL A 46 -6.38 13.20 3.16
C VAL A 46 -5.09 13.85 3.71
N GLY A 47 -4.76 13.64 4.99
CA GLY A 47 -3.85 14.51 5.75
C GLY A 47 -2.51 13.96 6.24
N TYR A 48 -1.71 13.30 5.39
CA TYR A 48 -0.30 13.77 5.30
C TYR A 48 -0.34 15.01 4.39
N GLY A 49 0.72 15.81 4.31
CA GLY A 49 0.84 16.73 3.18
C GLY A 49 0.82 15.94 1.86
N ARG A 50 -0.39 15.67 1.36
CA ARG A 50 -0.78 14.84 0.22
C ARG A 50 -0.37 13.37 0.36
N LEU A 51 -1.21 12.44 -0.11
CA LEU A 51 -0.90 11.00 -0.23
C LEU A 51 0.47 10.74 -0.93
N SER A 52 0.98 11.71 -1.68
CA SER A 52 2.36 11.88 -2.11
C SER A 52 3.15 12.81 -1.15
N GLY A 53 4.10 12.29 -0.37
CA GLY A 53 4.99 13.14 0.41
C GLY A 53 5.73 14.14 -0.50
N THR A 54 5.73 15.42 -0.15
CA THR A 54 6.37 16.49 -0.96
C THR A 54 7.87 16.23 -1.16
N ASN A 55 8.50 15.50 -0.22
CA ASN A 55 9.89 15.07 -0.32
C ASN A 55 10.15 13.95 -1.33
N LEU A 56 9.15 13.10 -1.60
CA LEU A 56 9.23 12.11 -2.67
C LEU A 56 9.15 12.79 -4.02
N LEU A 57 8.24 13.75 -4.19
CA LEU A 57 8.13 14.52 -5.43
C LEU A 57 9.35 15.42 -5.70
N ALA A 58 10.14 15.73 -4.66
CA ALA A 58 11.41 16.43 -4.79
C ALA A 58 12.62 15.48 -5.01
N GLN A 59 12.42 14.17 -4.86
CA GLN A 59 13.44 13.15 -5.08
C GLN A 59 13.49 12.78 -6.56
N ASP A 60 14.69 12.49 -7.07
CA ASP A 60 14.85 11.78 -8.34
C ASP A 60 14.47 10.31 -8.14
N LEU A 61 13.22 9.99 -8.47
CA LEU A 61 12.60 8.69 -8.26
C LEU A 61 12.69 7.77 -9.48
N GLU A 62 12.98 8.31 -10.66
CA GLU A 62 12.98 7.54 -11.90
C GLU A 62 13.97 6.36 -11.88
N PRO A 63 15.22 6.51 -11.37
CA PRO A 63 16.12 5.37 -11.24
C PRO A 63 15.55 4.25 -10.36
N LEU A 64 14.83 4.60 -9.29
CA LEU A 64 14.21 3.61 -8.39
C LEU A 64 12.94 3.00 -8.98
N ALA A 65 12.15 3.78 -9.70
CA ALA A 65 10.90 3.33 -10.30
C ALA A 65 11.15 2.45 -11.51
N SER A 66 12.18 2.75 -12.31
CA SER A 66 12.62 1.94 -13.44
C SER A 66 13.32 0.65 -13.02
N ASP A 67 13.89 0.60 -11.80
CA ASP A 67 14.51 -0.60 -11.27
C ASP A 67 13.46 -1.70 -11.07
N GLU A 68 13.74 -2.89 -11.60
CA GLU A 68 12.83 -4.05 -11.61
C GLU A 68 11.47 -3.80 -12.33
N PHE A 69 11.22 -2.63 -12.93
CA PHE A 69 9.99 -2.37 -13.71
C PHE A 69 10.09 -3.00 -15.09
N GLY A 70 9.22 -3.95 -15.37
CA GLY A 70 9.16 -4.56 -16.68
C GLY A 70 8.11 -5.64 -16.81
N PRO A 71 7.98 -6.22 -18.01
CA PRO A 71 7.02 -7.29 -18.27
C PRO A 71 7.31 -8.52 -17.41
N SER A 72 6.27 -9.05 -16.78
CA SER A 72 6.28 -10.22 -15.90
C SER A 72 5.28 -11.27 -16.42
N PRO A 73 5.50 -12.57 -16.15
CA PRO A 73 4.61 -13.61 -16.64
C PRO A 73 3.20 -13.48 -16.08
N PHE A 74 2.20 -13.42 -16.97
CA PHE A 74 0.79 -13.35 -16.58
C PHE A 74 -0.06 -14.37 -17.34
N ARG A 75 -1.23 -14.66 -16.79
CA ARG A 75 -2.29 -15.44 -17.43
C ARG A 75 -3.61 -14.69 -17.27
N LEU A 76 -4.30 -14.48 -18.38
CA LEU A 76 -5.59 -13.84 -18.44
C LEU A 76 -6.59 -14.73 -19.18
N THR A 77 -7.73 -15.01 -18.57
CA THR A 77 -8.84 -15.70 -19.24
C THR A 77 -9.93 -14.70 -19.57
N HIS A 78 -10.28 -14.61 -20.86
CA HIS A 78 -11.44 -13.87 -21.35
C HIS A 78 -12.42 -14.83 -22.03
N ARG A 79 -13.57 -15.07 -21.38
CA ARG A 79 -14.54 -16.11 -21.79
C ARG A 79 -13.81 -17.46 -21.93
N GLU A 80 -13.84 -18.06 -23.11
CA GLU A 80 -13.17 -19.34 -23.41
C GLU A 80 -11.77 -19.17 -24.01
N THR A 81 -11.26 -17.93 -24.10
CA THR A 81 -9.91 -17.66 -24.62
C THR A 81 -8.96 -17.27 -23.49
N THR A 82 -7.83 -17.97 -23.39
CA THR A 82 -6.74 -17.67 -22.46
C THR A 82 -5.60 -17.00 -23.19
N LEU A 83 -5.15 -15.85 -22.68
CA LEU A 83 -3.89 -15.20 -23.03
C LEU A 83 -2.86 -15.53 -21.95
N ARG A 84 -1.66 -15.94 -22.37
CA ARG A 84 -0.54 -16.18 -21.47
C ARG A 84 0.70 -15.50 -22.02
N TYR A 85 1.36 -14.70 -21.21
CA TYR A 85 2.67 -14.14 -21.51
C TYR A 85 3.72 -14.85 -20.65
N GLU A 86 4.70 -15.47 -21.31
CA GLU A 86 5.82 -16.17 -20.69
C GLU A 86 6.94 -16.29 -21.74
N ASP A 87 8.19 -16.32 -21.30
CA ASP A 87 9.36 -16.49 -22.19
C ASP A 87 9.33 -15.58 -23.43
N GLU A 88 8.94 -14.32 -23.23
CA GLU A 88 8.85 -13.28 -24.27
C GLU A 88 7.88 -13.60 -25.43
N ALA A 89 6.93 -14.49 -25.18
CA ALA A 89 5.91 -14.89 -26.14
C ALA A 89 4.51 -14.77 -25.57
N ILE A 90 3.56 -14.39 -26.42
CA ILE A 90 2.15 -14.51 -26.11
C ILE A 90 1.64 -15.82 -26.69
N THR A 91 0.96 -16.59 -25.85
CA THR A 91 0.15 -17.73 -26.26
C THR A 91 -1.32 -17.35 -26.10
N VAL A 92 -2.08 -17.44 -27.20
CA VAL A 92 -3.53 -17.25 -27.22
C VAL A 92 -4.16 -18.62 -27.47
N THR A 93 -4.92 -19.12 -26.51
CA THR A 93 -5.58 -20.42 -26.57
C THR A 93 -7.08 -20.22 -26.49
N GLY A 94 -7.78 -20.44 -27.61
CA GLY A 94 -9.24 -20.49 -27.67
C GLY A 94 -9.76 -21.93 -27.78
N PRO A 95 -11.09 -22.10 -27.98
CA PRO A 95 -11.72 -23.42 -28.06
C PRO A 95 -11.22 -24.27 -29.24
N GLU A 96 -10.98 -23.64 -30.39
CA GLU A 96 -10.68 -24.33 -31.65
C GLU A 96 -9.21 -24.26 -32.04
N GLN A 97 -8.47 -23.27 -31.52
CA GLN A 97 -7.10 -23.00 -31.93
C GLN A 97 -6.24 -22.45 -30.79
N SER A 98 -4.96 -22.81 -30.81
CA SER A 98 -3.93 -22.21 -29.97
C SER A 98 -2.82 -21.66 -30.87
N GLN A 99 -2.40 -20.43 -30.60
CA GLN A 99 -1.36 -19.75 -31.34
C GLN A 99 -0.34 -19.17 -30.37
N ARG A 100 0.95 -19.39 -30.64
CA ARG A 100 2.06 -18.79 -29.89
C ARG A 100 2.93 -17.98 -30.84
N PHE A 101 3.29 -16.78 -30.43
CA PHE A 101 4.17 -15.90 -31.20
C PHE A 101 5.01 -15.04 -30.27
N ARG A 102 6.20 -14.68 -30.73
CA ARG A 102 7.07 -13.74 -30.03
C ARG A 102 6.62 -12.32 -30.31
N LEU A 103 6.79 -11.43 -29.35
CA LEU A 103 6.53 -10.00 -29.51
C LEU A 103 7.72 -9.33 -30.19
N THR A 104 7.90 -9.64 -31.47
CA THR A 104 8.98 -9.13 -32.33
C THR A 104 8.39 -8.39 -33.53
N ALA A 105 9.19 -7.53 -34.18
CA ALA A 105 8.77 -6.79 -35.37
C ALA A 105 8.28 -7.70 -36.51
N ASP A 106 8.80 -8.92 -36.61
CA ASP A 106 8.46 -9.91 -37.65
C ASP A 106 7.24 -10.79 -37.30
N ALA A 107 6.56 -10.54 -36.19
CA ALA A 107 5.40 -11.32 -35.78
C ALA A 107 4.23 -11.17 -36.77
N PRO A 108 3.32 -12.17 -36.87
CA PRO A 108 2.06 -12.02 -37.60
C PRO A 108 1.33 -10.74 -37.14
N PRO A 109 0.56 -10.07 -38.02
CA PRO A 109 -0.13 -8.85 -37.63
C PRO A 109 -1.01 -9.10 -36.39
N ALA A 110 -0.63 -8.52 -35.26
CA ALA A 110 -1.26 -8.71 -33.95
C ALA A 110 -2.78 -8.48 -33.99
N SER A 111 -3.20 -7.51 -34.81
CA SER A 111 -4.61 -7.19 -35.06
C SER A 111 -5.42 -8.32 -35.69
N ARG A 112 -4.80 -9.22 -36.46
CA ARG A 112 -5.46 -10.41 -37.01
C ARG A 112 -5.73 -11.45 -35.94
N ILE A 113 -4.84 -11.57 -34.95
CA ILE A 113 -4.99 -12.51 -33.84
C ILE A 113 -6.13 -12.06 -32.94
N ASP A 114 -6.15 -10.78 -32.58
CA ASP A 114 -7.28 -10.19 -31.83
C ASP A 114 -8.62 -10.40 -32.55
N ALA A 115 -8.65 -10.18 -33.88
CA ALA A 115 -9.86 -10.36 -34.68
C ALA A 115 -10.29 -11.84 -34.78
N ALA A 116 -9.34 -12.77 -34.99
CA ALA A 116 -9.62 -14.20 -35.12
C ALA A 116 -10.19 -14.79 -33.82
N HIS A 117 -9.75 -14.29 -32.67
CA HIS A 117 -10.22 -14.73 -31.35
C HIS A 117 -11.31 -13.83 -30.75
N GLN A 118 -11.77 -12.80 -31.49
CA GLN A 118 -12.77 -11.82 -31.03
C GLN A 118 -12.43 -11.21 -29.66
N LEU A 119 -11.14 -10.91 -29.44
CA LEU A 119 -10.65 -10.39 -28.16
C LEU A 119 -11.06 -8.91 -28.00
N PRO A 120 -11.90 -8.56 -27.01
CA PRO A 120 -12.24 -7.17 -26.77
C PRO A 120 -11.00 -6.40 -26.31
N GLY A 121 -10.92 -5.12 -26.63
CA GLY A 121 -9.79 -4.27 -26.22
C GLY A 121 -8.49 -4.50 -27.00
N ARG A 122 -8.43 -5.50 -27.89
CA ARG A 122 -7.27 -5.81 -28.76
C ARG A 122 -5.96 -6.04 -27.97
N PRO A 123 -5.97 -6.94 -26.95
CA PRO A 123 -4.84 -7.18 -26.07
C PRO A 123 -3.56 -7.57 -26.80
N VAL A 124 -3.64 -8.36 -27.86
CA VAL A 124 -2.45 -8.81 -28.59
C VAL A 124 -1.81 -7.63 -29.31
N THR A 125 -2.62 -6.74 -29.90
CA THR A 125 -2.16 -5.50 -30.53
C THR A 125 -1.50 -4.56 -29.53
N GLU A 126 -2.10 -4.38 -28.35
CA GLU A 126 -1.54 -3.55 -27.28
C GLU A 126 -0.19 -4.08 -26.81
N LEU A 127 -0.14 -5.36 -26.41
CA LEU A 127 1.07 -5.98 -25.88
C LEU A 127 2.20 -6.05 -26.92
N HIS A 128 1.87 -6.30 -28.19
CA HIS A 128 2.86 -6.29 -29.27
C HIS A 128 3.52 -4.92 -29.43
N ALA A 129 2.76 -3.83 -29.24
CA ALA A 129 3.27 -2.47 -29.34
C ALA A 129 4.05 -2.01 -28.10
N ASP A 130 3.69 -2.49 -26.90
CA ASP A 130 4.18 -1.93 -25.65
C ASP A 130 5.26 -2.76 -24.95
N VAL A 131 5.14 -4.09 -24.97
CA VAL A 131 6.06 -4.98 -24.25
C VAL A 131 7.52 -4.78 -24.67
N PRO A 132 7.86 -4.57 -25.96
CA PRO A 132 9.24 -4.25 -26.35
C PRO A 132 9.78 -2.99 -25.67
N LEU A 133 8.97 -1.92 -25.57
CA LEU A 133 9.35 -0.65 -24.94
C LEU A 133 9.51 -0.81 -23.43
N LEU A 134 8.56 -1.50 -22.78
CA LEU A 134 8.63 -1.84 -21.36
C LEU A 134 9.88 -2.67 -21.04
N LYS A 135 10.27 -3.60 -21.92
CA LYS A 135 11.45 -4.45 -21.75
C LYS A 135 12.75 -3.67 -21.89
N THR A 136 12.82 -2.69 -22.80
CA THR A 136 14.02 -1.87 -23.00
C THR A 136 14.10 -0.68 -22.04
N GLY A 137 13.08 -0.46 -21.21
CA GLY A 137 12.98 0.73 -20.37
C GLY A 137 12.71 2.00 -21.17
N ASP A 138 12.19 1.89 -22.40
CA ASP A 138 11.82 3.03 -23.25
C ASP A 138 10.41 3.53 -22.85
N VAL A 139 10.32 3.96 -21.60
CA VAL A 139 9.13 4.51 -20.95
C VAL A 139 9.56 5.68 -20.07
N SER A 140 8.69 6.67 -19.89
CA SER A 140 8.97 7.79 -18.99
C SER A 140 8.07 7.74 -17.76
N PHE A 141 8.67 7.98 -16.59
CA PHE A 141 7.94 8.07 -15.33
C PHE A 141 7.53 9.51 -15.03
N SER A 142 6.34 9.69 -14.45
CA SER A 142 5.93 10.98 -13.91
C SER A 142 5.31 10.80 -12.53
N PHE A 143 5.76 11.61 -11.58
CA PHE A 143 5.39 11.47 -10.17
C PHE A 143 4.45 12.60 -9.77
N HIS A 144 3.30 12.23 -9.24
CA HIS A 144 2.18 13.14 -9.02
C HIS A 144 1.67 13.06 -7.60
N SER A 145 0.93 14.07 -7.18
CA SER A 145 -0.04 13.88 -6.10
C SER A 145 -1.22 13.02 -6.55
N LEU A 146 -1.97 12.42 -5.61
CA LEU A 146 -3.11 11.57 -5.99
C LEU A 146 -4.11 12.27 -6.94
N PRO A 147 -4.57 13.52 -6.70
CA PRO A 147 -5.47 14.19 -7.64
C PRO A 147 -4.85 14.41 -9.03
N GLU A 148 -3.57 14.74 -9.08
CA GLU A 148 -2.83 14.93 -10.35
C GLU A 148 -2.65 13.59 -11.08
N PHE A 149 -2.35 12.50 -10.36
CA PHE A 149 -2.28 11.15 -10.91
C PHE A 149 -3.63 10.72 -11.51
N LEU A 150 -4.73 10.89 -10.77
CA LEU A 150 -6.07 10.56 -11.25
C LEU A 150 -6.45 11.38 -12.49
N SER A 151 -6.05 12.66 -12.52
CA SER A 151 -6.26 13.54 -13.67
C SER A 151 -5.41 13.13 -14.87
N ALA A 152 -4.12 12.89 -14.69
CA ALA A 152 -3.18 12.50 -15.74
C ALA A 152 -3.58 11.18 -16.39
N THR A 153 -3.95 10.18 -15.58
CA THR A 153 -4.38 8.86 -16.07
C THR A 153 -5.72 8.91 -16.80
N SER A 154 -6.69 9.70 -16.32
CA SER A 154 -8.01 9.83 -16.96
C SER A 154 -7.96 10.57 -18.31
N ASN A 155 -6.93 11.39 -18.53
CA ASN A 155 -6.77 12.19 -19.76
C ASN A 155 -5.87 11.52 -20.81
N ALA A 156 -5.26 10.38 -20.49
CA ALA A 156 -4.38 9.63 -21.39
C ALA A 156 -5.09 8.39 -21.97
N THR A 157 -4.48 7.72 -22.95
CA THR A 157 -5.01 6.43 -23.45
C THR A 157 -4.56 5.32 -22.51
N PRO A 158 -5.48 4.65 -21.77
CA PRO A 158 -5.10 3.60 -20.84
C PRO A 158 -4.57 2.37 -21.59
N ARG A 159 -3.59 1.69 -20.99
CA ARG A 159 -3.01 0.43 -21.51
C ARG A 159 -3.22 -0.69 -20.48
N PRO A 160 -4.45 -1.21 -20.34
CA PRO A 160 -4.79 -2.18 -19.29
C PRO A 160 -4.05 -3.51 -19.40
N TYR A 161 -3.74 -3.99 -20.61
CA TYR A 161 -3.01 -5.24 -20.81
C TYR A 161 -1.51 -5.05 -20.58
N SER A 162 -0.96 -3.90 -20.95
CA SER A 162 0.41 -3.52 -20.60
C SER A 162 0.57 -3.28 -19.10
N THR A 163 -0.44 -2.68 -18.45
CA THR A 163 -0.50 -2.55 -16.99
C THR A 163 -0.54 -3.92 -16.32
N LEU A 164 -1.32 -4.86 -16.84
CA LEU A 164 -1.32 -6.25 -16.36
C LEU A 164 0.06 -6.90 -16.52
N ALA A 165 0.76 -6.64 -17.64
CA ALA A 165 2.08 -7.20 -17.90
C ALA A 165 3.12 -6.76 -16.87
N VAL A 166 3.01 -5.56 -16.29
CA VAL A 166 3.96 -5.06 -15.28
C VAL A 166 3.52 -5.31 -13.83
N ARG A 167 2.37 -5.95 -13.61
CA ARG A 167 1.76 -6.12 -12.29
C ARG A 167 2.45 -7.18 -11.41
N GLY A 168 3.30 -8.02 -11.98
CA GLY A 168 3.84 -9.17 -11.28
C GLY A 168 2.77 -10.25 -11.03
N ARG A 169 3.15 -11.27 -10.25
CA ARG A 169 2.22 -12.26 -9.72
C ARG A 169 1.90 -11.92 -8.27
N THR A 170 0.63 -11.71 -7.98
CA THR A 170 0.10 -11.76 -6.62
C THR A 170 -0.26 -13.21 -6.31
N GLU A 171 0.48 -13.81 -5.40
CA GLU A 171 0.07 -15.07 -4.78
C GLU A 171 -1.04 -14.69 -3.78
N ASP A 172 -2.23 -15.29 -3.93
CA ASP A 172 -3.38 -15.12 -3.04
C ASP A 172 -4.11 -13.76 -3.10
N GLU A 173 -4.75 -13.46 -4.25
CA GLU A 173 -5.69 -12.33 -4.34
C GLU A 173 -6.93 -12.55 -3.45
N PRO A 174 -7.29 -11.59 -2.59
CA PRO A 174 -8.47 -11.68 -1.74
C PRO A 174 -9.75 -11.69 -2.59
N ALA A 175 -10.81 -12.31 -2.07
CA ALA A 175 -12.09 -12.33 -2.76
C ALA A 175 -12.62 -10.90 -2.95
N VAL A 176 -13.14 -10.61 -4.16
CA VAL A 176 -13.70 -9.30 -4.51
C VAL A 176 -14.79 -8.89 -3.53
N GLU A 177 -15.59 -9.84 -3.06
CA GLU A 177 -16.63 -9.65 -2.05
C GLU A 177 -16.04 -9.19 -0.71
N THR A 178 -14.94 -9.80 -0.24
CA THR A 178 -14.26 -9.40 0.99
C THR A 178 -13.74 -7.96 0.87
N ILE A 179 -13.12 -7.60 -0.27
CA ILE A 179 -12.63 -6.23 -0.48
C ILE A 179 -13.78 -5.23 -0.53
N ARG A 180 -14.89 -5.59 -1.17
CA ARG A 180 -16.09 -4.74 -1.23
C ARG A 180 -16.68 -4.51 0.15
N GLU A 181 -16.74 -5.54 0.98
CA GLU A 181 -17.20 -5.45 2.38
C GLU A 181 -16.27 -4.55 3.21
N PHE A 182 -14.96 -4.78 3.13
CA PHE A 182 -13.96 -4.01 3.88
C PHE A 182 -13.92 -2.52 3.49
N THR A 183 -14.04 -2.22 2.19
CA THR A 183 -13.86 -0.85 1.68
C THR A 183 -15.17 -0.09 1.49
N GLY A 184 -16.31 -0.78 1.58
CA GLY A 184 -17.62 -0.24 1.23
C GLY A 184 -17.74 0.22 -0.24
N SER A 185 -16.77 -0.16 -1.09
CA SER A 185 -16.61 0.36 -2.44
C SER A 185 -16.41 -0.77 -3.44
N GLU A 186 -16.76 -0.53 -4.71
CA GLU A 186 -16.56 -1.53 -5.76
C GLU A 186 -15.07 -1.60 -6.15
N PRO A 187 -14.40 -2.76 -6.11
CA PRO A 187 -12.97 -2.85 -6.41
C PRO A 187 -12.58 -2.47 -7.84
N SER A 188 -13.53 -2.50 -8.80
CA SER A 188 -13.32 -1.99 -10.16
C SER A 188 -13.26 -0.47 -10.26
N ARG A 189 -13.64 0.28 -9.21
CA ARG A 189 -13.64 1.74 -9.21
C ARG A 189 -12.43 2.27 -8.46
N THR A 190 -11.33 2.47 -9.19
CA THR A 190 -10.01 2.76 -8.59
C THR A 190 -10.00 3.95 -7.61
N PRO A 191 -10.56 5.13 -7.92
CA PRO A 191 -10.58 6.25 -6.98
C PRO A 191 -11.35 5.95 -5.69
N GLU A 192 -12.51 5.31 -5.82
CA GLU A 192 -13.35 4.90 -4.70
C GLU A 192 -12.68 3.81 -3.87
N LEU A 193 -12.03 2.82 -4.50
CA LEU A 193 -11.27 1.78 -3.80
C LEU A 193 -10.13 2.37 -2.97
N ILE A 194 -9.35 3.32 -3.52
CA ILE A 194 -8.25 3.97 -2.80
C ILE A 194 -8.76 4.65 -1.53
N SER A 195 -9.89 5.37 -1.63
CA SER A 195 -10.51 6.07 -0.51
C SER A 195 -11.17 5.10 0.48
N GLY A 196 -11.83 4.07 -0.04
CA GLY A 196 -12.48 3.02 0.74
C GLY A 196 -11.48 2.18 1.53
N LEU A 197 -10.27 1.96 1.02
CA LEU A 197 -9.18 1.33 1.78
C LEU A 197 -8.77 2.16 3.00
N ALA A 198 -8.67 3.49 2.87
CA ALA A 198 -8.37 4.34 4.01
C ALA A 198 -9.47 4.25 5.08
N ALA A 199 -10.73 4.32 4.67
CA ALA A 199 -11.87 4.19 5.59
C ALA A 199 -11.94 2.80 6.23
N GLY A 200 -11.74 1.73 5.45
CA GLY A 200 -11.74 0.35 5.94
C GLY A 200 -10.63 0.09 6.95
N PHE A 201 -9.41 0.56 6.67
CA PHE A 201 -8.31 0.48 7.63
C PHE A 201 -8.58 1.29 8.90
N GLN A 202 -9.15 2.50 8.78
CA GLN A 202 -9.55 3.28 9.95
C GLN A 202 -10.58 2.54 10.82
N GLN A 203 -11.52 1.84 10.19
CA GLN A 203 -12.59 1.15 10.89
C GLN A 203 -12.17 -0.19 11.50
N HIS A 204 -11.32 -0.95 10.81
CA HIS A 204 -11.04 -2.36 11.11
C HIS A 204 -9.60 -2.65 11.53
N ALA A 205 -8.74 -1.63 11.58
CA ALA A 205 -7.35 -1.79 11.97
C ALA A 205 -6.90 -0.72 12.97
N ARG A 206 -5.82 -1.03 13.68
CA ARG A 206 -5.07 -0.08 14.52
C ARG A 206 -3.58 -0.22 14.30
N TYR A 207 -2.80 0.78 14.69
CA TYR A 207 -1.35 0.66 14.62
C TYR A 207 -0.80 -0.23 15.72
N ASN A 208 -0.01 -1.25 15.36
CA ASN A 208 0.60 -2.18 16.31
C ASN A 208 1.84 -1.58 16.98
N THR A 209 1.62 -0.70 17.94
CA THR A 209 2.69 0.01 18.66
C THR A 209 3.59 -0.96 19.43
N GLU A 210 3.04 -2.03 20.00
CA GLU A 210 3.80 -3.05 20.74
C GLU A 210 4.77 -3.78 19.82
N ARG A 211 4.30 -4.26 18.66
CA ARG A 211 5.14 -4.92 17.67
C ARG A 211 6.18 -3.97 17.08
N TYR A 212 5.85 -2.70 16.88
CA TYR A 212 6.80 -1.68 16.45
C TYR A 212 7.94 -1.47 17.47
N LEU A 213 7.62 -1.31 18.75
CA LEU A 213 8.60 -1.15 19.81
C LEU A 213 9.48 -2.40 19.96
N ALA A 214 8.87 -3.59 19.92
CA ALA A 214 9.59 -4.86 19.98
C ALA A 214 10.61 -4.98 18.84
N ARG A 215 10.20 -4.65 17.61
CA ARG A 215 11.08 -4.66 16.43
C ARG A 215 12.18 -3.60 16.50
N THR A 216 11.88 -2.43 17.06
CA THR A 216 12.87 -1.35 17.27
C THR A 216 13.95 -1.78 18.25
N ILE A 217 13.58 -2.44 19.36
CA ILE A 217 14.53 -2.99 20.34
C ILE A 217 15.35 -4.12 19.71
N GLN A 218 14.70 -5.05 19.03
CA GLN A 218 15.35 -6.17 18.34
C GLN A 218 16.43 -5.69 17.38
N PHE A 219 16.13 -4.69 16.55
CA PHE A 219 17.07 -4.20 15.54
C PHE A 219 18.20 -3.37 16.15
N ASN A 220 17.88 -2.40 17.01
CA ASN A 220 18.86 -1.42 17.48
C ASN A 220 19.68 -1.90 18.69
N LEU A 221 19.09 -2.71 19.57
CA LEU A 221 19.75 -3.14 20.81
C LEU A 221 20.25 -4.58 20.74
N LEU A 222 19.50 -5.45 20.05
CA LEU A 222 19.81 -6.88 19.98
C LEU A 222 20.42 -7.30 18.63
N LEU A 223 20.64 -6.35 17.71
CA LEU A 223 21.24 -6.60 16.39
C LEU A 223 20.59 -7.78 15.65
N ASP A 224 19.26 -7.91 15.77
CA ASP A 224 18.44 -8.94 15.13
C ASP A 224 18.76 -10.40 15.54
N THR A 225 19.42 -10.58 16.70
CA THR A 225 19.81 -11.92 17.20
C THR A 225 18.65 -12.76 17.73
N VAL A 226 17.53 -12.13 18.11
CA VAL A 226 16.32 -12.78 18.63
C VAL A 226 15.07 -12.09 18.09
N SER A 227 14.02 -12.86 17.79
CA SER A 227 12.73 -12.32 17.37
C SER A 227 11.90 -11.91 18.59
N LEU A 228 11.75 -10.61 18.80
CA LEU A 228 10.88 -10.04 19.84
C LEU A 228 9.48 -9.72 19.32
N ASP A 229 9.30 -9.64 18.01
CA ASP A 229 8.02 -9.26 17.40
C ASP A 229 7.03 -10.43 17.28
N GLU A 230 7.54 -11.67 17.25
CA GLU A 230 6.75 -12.89 17.05
C GLU A 230 5.52 -13.01 17.96
N PRO A 231 5.60 -12.76 19.29
CA PRO A 231 4.45 -12.89 20.19
C PRO A 231 3.33 -11.89 19.92
N PHE A 232 3.61 -10.83 19.16
CA PHE A 232 2.66 -9.77 18.82
C PHE A 232 2.07 -9.92 17.42
N ARG A 233 2.44 -10.99 16.70
CA ARG A 233 1.88 -11.28 15.38
C ARG A 233 0.45 -11.80 15.53
N GLN A 234 -0.44 -11.21 14.77
CA GLN A 234 -1.84 -11.60 14.65
C GLN A 234 -2.18 -11.75 13.16
N PRO A 235 -3.24 -12.49 12.79
CA PRO A 235 -3.71 -12.52 11.42
C PRO A 235 -4.02 -11.11 10.91
N THR A 236 -3.61 -10.82 9.67
CA THR A 236 -3.75 -9.49 9.05
C THR A 236 -4.50 -9.54 7.73
N THR A 237 -5.22 -10.63 7.43
CA THR A 237 -6.05 -10.74 6.21
C THR A 237 -7.30 -9.86 6.33
N PHE A 238 -7.93 -9.57 5.18
CA PHE A 238 -9.18 -8.80 5.17
C PHE A 238 -10.30 -9.48 5.97
N GLU A 239 -10.40 -10.80 5.86
CA GLU A 239 -11.34 -11.61 6.63
C GLU A 239 -11.09 -11.47 8.14
N ALA A 240 -9.83 -11.58 8.58
CA ALA A 240 -9.49 -11.42 9.99
C ALA A 240 -9.81 -10.01 10.51
N MET A 241 -9.56 -8.97 9.71
CA MET A 241 -9.90 -7.58 10.05
C MET A 241 -11.40 -7.35 10.19
N LEU A 242 -12.21 -7.99 9.35
CA LEU A 242 -13.67 -7.93 9.41
C LEU A 242 -14.22 -8.69 10.62
N GLU A 243 -13.64 -9.85 10.96
CA GLU A 243 -14.09 -10.70 12.07
C GLU A 243 -13.70 -10.16 13.46
N ASP A 244 -12.45 -9.71 13.64
CA ASP A 244 -11.90 -9.34 14.95
C ASP A 244 -12.23 -7.89 15.36
N GLY A 245 -12.79 -7.10 14.45
CA GLY A 245 -13.24 -5.72 14.66
C GLY A 245 -12.12 -4.68 14.79
N THR A 246 -10.89 -5.05 15.17
CA THR A 246 -9.71 -4.18 15.08
C THR A 246 -8.39 -4.97 15.08
N SER A 247 -7.83 -5.28 13.90
CA SER A 247 -6.54 -5.97 13.82
C SER A 247 -5.35 -5.00 13.97
N PRO A 248 -4.32 -5.35 14.76
CA PRO A 248 -3.15 -4.51 14.92
C PRO A 248 -2.15 -4.72 13.77
N LEU A 249 -1.92 -3.68 12.97
CA LEU A 249 -1.09 -3.70 11.78
C LEU A 249 0.18 -2.84 11.91
N LEU A 250 1.26 -3.26 11.27
CA LEU A 250 2.42 -2.41 10.97
C LEU A 250 2.30 -1.81 9.56
N CYS A 251 3.14 -0.83 9.24
CA CYS A 251 3.23 -0.23 7.90
C CYS A 251 3.41 -1.28 6.78
N TRP A 252 4.12 -2.37 7.08
CA TRP A 252 4.22 -3.53 6.18
C TRP A 252 2.88 -4.18 5.91
N ASP A 253 2.11 -4.47 6.95
CA ASP A 253 0.82 -5.14 6.80
C ASP A 253 -0.17 -4.23 6.03
N PHE A 254 -0.18 -2.92 6.30
CA PHE A 254 -0.96 -1.95 5.51
C PHE A 254 -0.58 -1.97 4.03
N THR A 255 0.73 -2.01 3.74
CA THR A 255 1.24 -1.96 2.37
C THR A 255 0.85 -3.21 1.59
N GLU A 256 1.15 -4.41 2.13
CA GLU A 256 0.83 -5.67 1.48
C GLU A 256 -0.69 -5.83 1.27
N ARG A 257 -1.51 -5.54 2.30
CA ARG A 257 -2.97 -5.60 2.17
C ARG A 257 -3.50 -4.62 1.14
N SER A 258 -2.95 -3.41 1.07
CA SER A 258 -3.39 -2.46 0.05
C SER A 258 -3.02 -2.92 -1.37
N ILE A 259 -1.84 -3.52 -1.58
CA ILE A 259 -1.44 -4.09 -2.88
C ILE A 259 -2.38 -5.21 -3.28
N GLU A 260 -2.71 -6.13 -2.36
CA GLU A 260 -3.67 -7.21 -2.59
C GLU A 260 -5.08 -6.71 -2.93
N ALA A 261 -5.57 -5.66 -2.28
CA ALA A 261 -6.87 -5.09 -2.59
C ALA A 261 -6.89 -4.35 -3.93
N LEU A 262 -5.86 -3.54 -4.21
CA LEU A 262 -5.67 -2.88 -5.51
C LEU A 262 -5.46 -3.92 -6.63
N HIS A 263 -4.91 -5.08 -6.23
CA HIS A 263 -4.81 -6.42 -6.81
C HIS A 263 -6.09 -7.10 -7.32
N ALA A 264 -7.16 -6.97 -6.53
CA ALA A 264 -8.25 -7.95 -6.46
C ALA A 264 -9.10 -8.09 -7.74
N VAL A 265 -9.02 -7.12 -8.64
CA VAL A 265 -9.64 -7.18 -9.97
C VAL A 265 -8.60 -6.91 -11.04
N SER A 266 -8.83 -7.45 -12.23
CA SER A 266 -7.87 -7.28 -13.32
C SER A 266 -7.89 -5.85 -13.87
N PRO A 267 -6.76 -5.31 -14.38
CA PRO A 267 -6.69 -3.92 -14.83
C PRO A 267 -7.69 -3.53 -15.94
N PHE A 268 -8.11 -4.46 -16.79
CA PHE A 268 -9.13 -4.17 -17.82
C PHE A 268 -10.57 -4.11 -17.27
N GLN A 269 -10.77 -4.49 -16.00
CA GLN A 269 -12.03 -4.31 -15.28
C GLN A 269 -12.03 -3.02 -14.46
N GLN A 270 -10.88 -2.37 -14.28
CA GLN A 270 -10.74 -1.16 -13.49
C GLN A 270 -11.11 0.08 -14.31
N THR A 271 -11.69 1.10 -13.66
CA THR A 271 -11.93 2.42 -14.26
C THR A 271 -10.63 3.11 -14.62
N ILE A 272 -9.61 2.97 -13.77
CA ILE A 272 -8.23 3.36 -14.04
C ILE A 272 -7.37 2.11 -13.81
N PRO A 273 -6.83 1.49 -14.87
CA PRO A 273 -5.97 0.32 -14.76
C PRO A 273 -4.72 0.68 -13.95
N ILE A 274 -4.46 -0.03 -12.85
CA ILE A 274 -3.30 0.23 -12.00
C ILE A 274 -2.45 -1.02 -11.73
N VAL A 275 -1.16 -0.76 -11.55
CA VAL A 275 -0.21 -1.62 -10.84
C VAL A 275 0.12 -0.95 -9.51
N ALA A 276 0.47 -1.74 -8.51
CA ALA A 276 0.83 -1.28 -7.19
C ALA A 276 2.16 -1.91 -6.81
N ALA A 277 2.98 -1.18 -6.07
CA ALA A 277 4.32 -1.57 -5.67
C ALA A 277 4.54 -1.26 -4.20
N ARG A 278 5.43 -2.00 -3.55
CA ARG A 278 5.93 -1.65 -2.21
C ARG A 278 7.10 -0.69 -2.34
N VAL A 279 7.07 0.38 -1.56
CA VAL A 279 8.16 1.34 -1.44
C VAL A 279 8.82 1.19 -0.08
N ASP A 280 10.12 0.90 -0.08
CA ASP A 280 10.91 0.78 1.14
C ASP A 280 11.61 2.12 1.46
N ASP A 281 11.40 2.66 2.66
CA ASP A 281 12.26 3.67 3.30
C ASP A 281 13.09 3.00 4.40
N THR A 282 14.22 2.44 3.99
CA THR A 282 15.14 1.71 4.88
C THR A 282 15.79 2.60 5.95
N ARG A 283 15.80 3.92 5.78
CA ARG A 283 16.39 4.85 6.75
C ARG A 283 15.53 4.99 8.00
N HIS A 284 14.22 4.90 7.83
CA HIS A 284 13.24 5.00 8.92
C HIS A 284 12.52 3.68 9.23
N GLY A 285 12.91 2.59 8.54
CA GLY A 285 12.25 1.28 8.68
C GLY A 285 10.76 1.34 8.32
N HIS A 286 10.40 2.21 7.38
CA HIS A 286 9.01 2.43 6.96
C HIS A 286 8.80 1.86 5.57
N VAL A 287 7.56 1.43 5.30
CA VAL A 287 7.13 1.00 3.97
C VAL A 287 5.74 1.55 3.68
N TYR A 288 5.48 1.85 2.42
CA TYR A 288 4.22 2.39 1.95
C TYR A 288 3.96 1.95 0.50
N THR A 289 2.77 2.22 0.00
CA THR A 289 2.32 1.74 -1.29
C THR A 289 2.59 2.78 -2.37
N ALA A 290 3.02 2.33 -3.52
CA ALA A 290 2.96 3.09 -4.76
C ALA A 290 1.85 2.54 -5.64
N ILE A 291 1.21 3.40 -6.42
CA ILE A 291 0.36 3.00 -7.54
C ILE A 291 0.83 3.70 -8.81
N ALA A 292 0.76 2.99 -9.92
CA ALA A 292 1.08 3.52 -11.24
C ALA A 292 0.11 2.97 -12.29
N SER A 293 0.05 3.63 -13.43
CA SER A 293 -0.71 3.16 -14.59
C SER A 293 0.17 3.21 -15.82
N VAL A 294 0.04 2.25 -16.75
CA VAL A 294 0.67 2.37 -18.06
C VAL A 294 -0.30 3.07 -18.99
N VAL A 295 0.10 4.22 -19.50
CA VAL A 295 -0.69 5.00 -20.45
C VAL A 295 0.12 5.29 -21.71
N ARG A 296 -0.56 5.59 -22.81
CA ARG A 296 0.05 5.98 -24.08
C ARG A 296 -0.54 7.30 -24.56
N ASP A 297 0.32 8.15 -25.11
CA ASP A 297 -0.06 9.36 -25.84
C ASP A 297 0.77 9.49 -27.13
N GLU A 298 0.92 10.71 -27.66
CA GLU A 298 1.67 10.99 -28.89
C GLU A 298 3.20 10.86 -28.70
N ASP A 299 3.71 11.08 -27.49
CA ASP A 299 5.14 11.09 -27.17
C ASP A 299 5.67 9.69 -26.80
N GLY A 300 4.80 8.78 -26.38
CA GLY A 300 5.15 7.37 -26.19
C GLY A 300 4.39 6.68 -25.07
N LEU A 301 5.09 5.79 -24.36
CA LEU A 301 4.59 5.16 -23.15
C LEU A 301 5.01 5.96 -21.92
N HIS A 302 4.02 6.24 -21.09
CA HIS A 302 4.18 7.00 -19.86
C HIS A 302 3.66 6.19 -18.68
N VAL A 303 4.34 6.34 -17.54
CA VAL A 303 4.00 5.68 -16.28
C VAL A 303 3.75 6.77 -15.23
N PRO A 304 2.56 7.40 -15.23
CA PRO A 304 2.13 8.24 -14.10
C PRO A 304 2.06 7.40 -12.84
N MET A 305 2.57 7.94 -11.75
CA MET A 305 2.72 7.25 -10.47
C MET A 305 2.43 8.19 -9.30
N THR A 306 1.83 7.66 -8.24
CA THR A 306 1.66 8.33 -6.95
C THR A 306 1.93 7.34 -5.82
N PHE A 307 2.05 7.86 -4.61
CA PHE A 307 2.28 7.11 -3.39
C PHE A 307 1.03 7.17 -2.50
N LEU A 308 0.86 6.19 -1.62
CA LEU A 308 -0.25 6.02 -0.68
C LEU A 308 0.33 5.46 0.63
N ASP A 309 0.06 6.13 1.76
CA ASP A 309 0.46 5.66 3.08
C ASP A 309 -0.77 5.53 4.00
N TYR A 310 -1.30 4.31 4.07
CA TYR A 310 -2.52 3.99 4.83
C TYR A 310 -2.30 3.89 6.34
N ARG A 311 -1.05 3.81 6.84
CA ARG A 311 -0.75 3.88 8.28
C ARG A 311 -1.35 5.14 8.91
N ASN A 312 -1.43 6.21 8.13
CA ASN A 312 -1.83 7.52 8.63
C ASN A 312 -3.33 7.62 8.84
N ALA A 313 -4.12 6.78 8.17
CA ALA A 313 -5.55 6.68 8.39
C ALA A 313 -5.89 6.24 9.84
N VAL A 314 -4.99 5.46 10.48
CA VAL A 314 -5.23 4.95 11.84
C VAL A 314 -4.54 5.75 12.95
N LEU A 315 -3.46 6.49 12.65
CA LEU A 315 -2.66 7.17 13.70
C LEU A 315 -3.31 8.43 14.28
N PHE A 316 -4.15 9.12 13.53
CA PHE A 316 -4.72 10.40 13.96
C PHE A 316 -6.01 10.25 14.79
N ASP A 317 -6.58 9.05 14.87
CA ASP A 317 -7.79 8.76 15.66
C ASP A 317 -7.45 8.37 17.12
N GLU A 318 -6.29 7.74 17.36
CA GLU A 318 -5.99 7.11 18.66
C GLU A 318 -5.41 8.04 19.75
N GLY A 319 -5.44 9.38 19.58
CA GLY A 319 -4.88 10.29 20.59
C GLY A 319 -3.38 10.11 20.86
N VAL A 320 -2.66 9.49 19.91
CA VAL A 320 -1.21 9.20 19.93
C VAL A 320 -0.37 10.49 19.74
N LEU A 321 -0.96 11.66 19.99
CA LEU A 321 -0.25 12.96 20.10
C LEU A 321 0.46 13.14 21.46
N SER A 322 0.46 12.13 22.34
CA SER A 322 1.00 12.25 23.70
C SER A 322 2.26 11.42 23.97
N LEU A 323 2.85 10.78 22.97
CA LEU A 323 4.20 10.22 23.11
C LEU A 323 5.25 11.34 23.03
N PRO A 324 6.37 11.27 23.78
CA PRO A 324 7.43 12.30 23.80
C PRO A 324 8.18 12.48 22.46
N PHE A 325 7.71 11.84 21.39
CA PHE A 325 8.25 11.87 20.03
C PHE A 325 7.46 12.79 19.09
N SER A 326 6.69 13.76 19.61
CA SER A 326 5.95 14.72 18.79
C SER A 326 6.84 15.52 17.81
N ASP A 327 8.11 15.75 18.16
CA ASP A 327 9.12 16.30 17.26
C ASP A 327 9.57 15.32 16.15
N GLU A 328 9.47 14.00 16.39
CA GLU A 328 9.72 12.99 15.35
C GLU A 328 8.56 12.91 14.37
N ILE A 329 7.30 13.18 14.75
CA ILE A 329 6.16 13.28 13.82
C ILE A 329 6.36 14.41 12.80
N GLY A 330 6.97 15.53 13.19
CA GLY A 330 7.45 16.56 12.24
C GLY A 330 8.68 16.12 11.42
N ALA A 331 9.47 15.18 11.91
CA ALA A 331 10.55 14.54 11.15
C ALA A 331 10.04 13.45 10.18
N PHE A 332 8.87 12.85 10.44
CA PHE A 332 8.19 11.92 9.54
C PHE A 332 7.74 12.64 8.24
N ASP A 333 7.29 13.90 8.31
CA ASP A 333 7.03 14.74 7.13
C ASP A 333 8.29 14.96 6.29
N SER A 334 9.38 15.42 6.93
CA SER A 334 10.50 16.08 6.25
C SER A 334 11.63 15.16 5.80
N ARG A 335 11.61 13.88 6.19
CA ARG A 335 12.75 12.96 6.00
C ARG A 335 12.44 11.66 5.26
N HIS A 336 11.18 11.36 4.92
CA HIS A 336 10.88 10.16 4.15
C HIS A 336 11.52 10.19 2.77
N ARG A 337 12.14 9.06 2.40
CA ARG A 337 12.75 8.86 1.09
C ARG A 337 12.49 7.44 0.61
N ALA A 338 12.13 7.31 -0.67
CA ALA A 338 12.15 6.02 -1.32
C ALA A 338 13.61 5.56 -1.43
N THR A 339 13.90 4.37 -0.93
CA THR A 339 15.21 3.71 -1.09
C THR A 339 15.14 2.51 -2.02
N LYS A 340 13.96 1.91 -2.16
CA LYS A 340 13.66 0.87 -3.15
C LYS A 340 12.18 0.89 -3.51
N ILE A 341 11.85 0.60 -4.75
CA ILE A 341 10.48 0.30 -5.21
C ILE A 341 10.49 -1.17 -5.67
N ARG A 342 9.49 -1.95 -5.27
CA ARG A 342 9.34 -3.37 -5.62
C ARG A 342 7.97 -3.58 -6.23
N TRP A 343 7.97 -3.95 -7.50
CA TRP A 343 6.78 -4.12 -8.33
C TRP A 343 6.12 -5.48 -8.14
#